data_AF-A0ABD4QKZ1-F1
#
_entry.id   AF-A0ABD4QKZ1-F1
#
_cell.length_a   1.000
_cell.length_b   1.000
_cell.length_c   1.000
_cell.angle_alpha   90.00
_cell.angle_beta   90.00
_cell.angle_gamma   90.00
#
_symmetry.space_group_name_H-M   'P 1'
#
loop_
_entity.id
_entity.type
_entity.pdbx_description
1 polymer ?
#
loop_
_entity_poly.entity_id
_entity_poly.type
_entity_poly.pdbx_seq_one_letter_code
_entity_poly.pdbx_strand_id
1 'polypeptide(L)'
;LPYSPKFQIAGGGKLPYNVFDGENLKNKLLSMAKRLDNQPVYGISKTGRRLPTPKSPPTVVSYGDHYVKWKRKKVLKPNVVYSTKQGYTYTTDHYGRIVKVEASDLKYGEVKRNQYAQSNSGKPDRLPDDDGGHLIASIFKGSGDIDNLLPMNSQINRSGGKWYQMEQEWLAALKEVPPEKVSVSIEPVYKSDSLRPERFVVEFKIGNDELQRSIIKNQKGG
;
A
#
# COMPACT_ATOMS: atom_id res chain seq x y z
N LEU A 1 55.45 -41.16 49.51
CA LEU A 1 55.08 -40.61 48.17
C LEU A 1 53.67 -41.07 47.85
N PRO A 2 52.81 -40.33 47.11
CA PRO A 2 53.07 -39.17 46.24
C PRO A 2 52.24 -37.91 46.64
N TYR A 3 52.74 -36.67 46.55
CA TYR A 3 52.95 -35.82 45.37
C TYR A 3 51.68 -35.58 44.53
N SER A 4 50.88 -34.59 44.92
CA SER A 4 49.78 -34.03 44.11
C SER A 4 50.34 -33.00 43.12
N PRO A 5 50.18 -33.18 41.79
CA PRO A 5 50.60 -32.18 40.83
C PRO A 5 49.66 -30.97 40.86
N LYS A 6 50.18 -29.79 41.23
CA LYS A 6 49.55 -28.49 40.96
C LYS A 6 49.88 -28.11 39.52
N PHE A 7 48.90 -28.19 38.62
CA PHE A 7 49.04 -27.61 37.29
C PHE A 7 48.82 -26.10 37.37
N GLN A 8 49.92 -25.36 37.36
CA GLN A 8 49.97 -23.95 37.05
C GLN A 8 49.91 -23.83 35.52
N ILE A 9 48.75 -23.45 34.97
CA ILE A 9 48.66 -23.16 33.53
C ILE A 9 49.37 -21.83 33.30
N ALA A 10 50.48 -21.94 32.56
CA ALA A 10 51.34 -20.86 32.13
C ALA A 10 50.58 -19.79 31.34
N GLY A 11 51.09 -18.56 31.41
CA GLY A 11 50.51 -17.37 30.78
C GLY A 11 50.33 -17.53 29.28
N GLY A 12 49.08 -17.76 28.86
CA GLY A 12 48.59 -17.32 27.56
C GLY A 12 47.93 -15.97 27.76
N GLY A 13 48.32 -14.96 26.96
CA GLY A 13 47.66 -13.65 26.98
C GLY A 13 46.15 -13.82 26.85
N LYS A 14 45.38 -13.03 27.60
CA LYS A 14 43.93 -12.95 27.42
C LYS A 14 43.67 -12.64 25.94
N LEU A 15 43.25 -13.65 25.17
CA LEU A 15 42.65 -13.41 23.86
C LEU A 15 41.42 -12.53 24.12
N PRO A 16 41.29 -11.36 23.47
CA PRO A 16 40.10 -10.56 23.63
C PRO A 16 38.92 -11.37 23.10
N TYR A 17 38.10 -11.88 24.01
CA TYR A 17 36.74 -12.28 23.68
C TYR A 17 36.03 -11.00 23.27
N ASN A 18 35.81 -10.82 21.97
CA ASN A 18 34.82 -9.86 21.51
C ASN A 18 33.49 -10.33 22.09
N VAL A 19 33.06 -9.71 23.19
CA VAL A 19 31.71 -9.89 23.71
C VAL A 19 30.79 -9.39 22.59
N PHE A 20 30.21 -10.35 21.88
CA PHE A 20 29.22 -10.08 20.86
C PHE A 20 28.00 -9.52 21.56
N ASP A 21 27.91 -8.20 21.60
CA ASP A 21 26.72 -7.51 22.04
C ASP A 21 25.64 -7.69 20.97
N GLY A 22 24.93 -8.81 21.07
CA GLY A 22 23.88 -9.20 20.13
C GLY A 22 22.76 -8.16 20.05
N GLU A 23 22.51 -7.40 21.12
CA GLU A 23 21.52 -6.32 21.12
C GLU A 23 22.02 -5.11 20.32
N ASN A 24 23.26 -4.68 20.53
CA ASN A 24 23.84 -3.61 19.73
C ASN A 24 24.01 -3.98 18.25
N LEU A 25 24.37 -5.23 17.96
CA LEU A 25 24.46 -5.71 16.57
C LEU A 25 23.08 -5.78 15.92
N LYS A 26 22.07 -6.26 16.64
CA LYS A 26 20.67 -6.28 16.19
C LYS A 26 20.15 -4.87 15.94
N ASN A 27 20.39 -3.92 16.85
CA ASN A 27 19.99 -2.53 16.70
C ASN A 27 20.74 -1.84 15.56
N LYS A 28 22.02 -2.16 15.35
CA LYS A 28 22.83 -1.68 14.23
C LYS A 28 22.35 -2.26 12.90
N LEU A 29 22.01 -3.55 12.85
CA LEU A 29 21.41 -4.19 11.68
C LEU A 29 20.02 -3.63 11.39
N LEU A 30 19.19 -3.41 12.42
CA LEU A 30 17.86 -2.82 12.29
C LEU A 30 17.93 -1.36 11.80
N SER A 31 18.89 -0.57 12.30
CA SER A 31 19.11 0.80 11.83
C SER A 31 19.70 0.83 10.41
N MET A 32 20.60 -0.10 10.05
CA MET A 32 21.09 -0.26 8.67
C MET A 32 19.97 -0.68 7.72
N ALA A 33 19.14 -1.65 8.10
CA ALA A 33 17.96 -2.06 7.34
C ALA A 33 16.98 -0.89 7.17
N LYS A 34 16.66 -0.15 8.23
CA LYS A 34 15.85 1.08 8.14
C LYS A 34 16.47 2.14 7.21
N ARG A 35 17.80 2.27 7.19
CA ARG A 35 18.50 3.19 6.28
C ARG A 35 18.44 2.72 4.82
N LEU A 36 18.58 1.42 4.57
CA LEU A 36 18.46 0.82 3.24
C LEU A 36 17.00 0.89 2.72
N ASP A 37 16.02 0.60 3.57
CA ASP A 37 14.59 0.72 3.25
C ASP A 37 14.15 2.17 2.98
N ASN A 38 14.82 3.15 3.59
CA ASN A 38 14.57 4.58 3.37
C ASN A 38 15.39 5.18 2.22
N GLN A 39 16.35 4.44 1.66
CA GLN A 39 17.12 4.78 0.45
C GLN A 39 17.12 3.60 -0.53
N PRO A 40 15.95 3.09 -0.93
CA PRO A 40 15.91 1.97 -1.83
C PRO A 40 16.52 2.39 -3.17
N VAL A 41 17.57 1.67 -3.58
CA VAL A 41 18.18 1.81 -4.89
C VAL A 41 17.26 1.13 -5.90
N TYR A 42 16.04 1.66 -6.07
CA TYR A 42 15.18 1.21 -7.14
C TYR A 42 15.77 1.71 -8.45
N GLY A 43 16.22 0.79 -9.29
CA GLY A 43 16.66 1.13 -10.65
C GLY A 43 15.53 1.71 -11.48
N ILE A 44 15.87 2.15 -12.69
CA ILE A 44 14.92 2.79 -13.61
C ILE A 44 14.82 1.94 -14.87
N SER A 45 13.60 1.61 -15.28
CA SER A 45 13.39 0.95 -16.57
C SER A 45 13.72 1.91 -17.73
N LYS A 46 13.86 1.38 -18.95
CA LYS A 46 14.00 2.20 -20.16
C LYS A 46 12.84 3.19 -20.36
N THR A 47 11.66 2.85 -19.84
CA THR A 47 10.44 3.67 -19.88
C THR A 47 10.34 4.70 -18.74
N GLY A 48 11.38 4.83 -17.92
CA GLY A 48 11.40 5.77 -16.79
C GLY A 48 10.57 5.31 -15.58
N ARG A 49 10.14 4.04 -15.54
CA ARG A 49 9.43 3.44 -14.41
C ARG A 49 10.42 3.01 -13.33
N ARG A 50 9.91 2.89 -12.11
CA ARG A 50 10.64 2.22 -11.03
C ARG A 50 10.74 0.73 -11.34
N LEU A 51 11.93 0.14 -11.24
CA LEU A 51 12.07 -1.32 -11.36
C LEU A 51 11.37 -2.04 -10.19
N PRO A 52 10.75 -3.20 -10.44
CA PRO A 52 10.13 -3.98 -9.38
C PRO A 52 11.19 -4.52 -8.41
N THR A 53 10.79 -4.74 -7.17
CA THR A 53 11.56 -5.54 -6.22
C THR A 53 11.35 -7.03 -6.47
N PRO A 54 12.18 -7.91 -5.89
CA PRO A 54 11.86 -9.32 -5.80
C PRO A 54 10.45 -9.52 -5.23
N LYS A 55 9.72 -10.49 -5.77
CA LYS A 55 8.43 -10.89 -5.22
C LYS A 55 8.66 -11.49 -3.83
N SER A 56 7.95 -10.96 -2.85
CA SER A 56 7.96 -11.47 -1.48
C SER A 56 6.55 -11.35 -0.90
N PRO A 57 6.21 -12.15 0.12
CA PRO A 57 5.00 -11.90 0.90
C PRO A 57 4.97 -10.44 1.39
N PRO A 58 3.80 -9.77 1.36
CA PRO A 58 3.69 -8.41 1.86
C PRO A 58 3.98 -8.32 3.36
N THR A 59 4.72 -7.30 3.78
CA THR A 59 5.00 -7.01 5.18
C THR A 59 4.08 -5.91 5.70
N VAL A 60 3.53 -6.08 6.90
CA VAL A 60 2.70 -5.04 7.54
C VAL A 60 3.58 -3.88 8.01
N VAL A 61 3.20 -2.66 7.67
CA VAL A 61 3.88 -1.42 8.08
C VAL A 61 2.89 -0.42 8.68
N SER A 62 3.39 0.46 9.54
CA SER A 62 2.60 1.56 10.09
C SER A 62 2.20 2.56 9.00
N TYR A 63 1.04 3.21 9.16
CA TYR A 63 0.64 4.26 8.26
C TYR A 63 1.63 5.43 8.28
N GLY A 64 2.13 5.82 7.11
CA GLY A 64 3.23 6.76 6.91
C GLY A 64 4.52 6.07 6.49
N ASP A 65 4.79 4.87 7.01
CA ASP A 65 5.96 4.06 6.65
C ASP A 65 5.76 3.31 5.33
N HIS A 66 4.55 3.28 4.79
CA HIS A 66 4.25 2.75 3.45
C HIS A 66 4.78 3.63 2.31
N TYR A 67 5.27 4.82 2.63
CA TYR A 67 5.89 5.71 1.66
C TYR A 67 7.40 5.56 1.61
N VAL A 68 7.97 5.84 0.44
CA VAL A 68 9.40 5.99 0.26
C VAL A 68 9.72 7.04 -0.79
N LYS A 69 10.92 7.61 -0.74
CA LYS A 69 11.40 8.57 -1.73
C LYS A 69 12.13 7.83 -2.85
N TRP A 70 11.73 8.10 -4.09
CA TRP A 70 12.42 7.64 -5.29
C TRP A 70 12.60 8.82 -6.25
N LYS A 71 13.84 9.16 -6.63
CA LYS A 71 14.16 10.33 -7.47
C LYS A 71 13.45 11.62 -7.03
N ARG A 72 13.49 11.92 -5.72
CA ARG A 72 12.80 13.06 -5.08
C ARG A 72 11.27 13.02 -5.15
N LYS A 73 10.67 11.96 -5.69
CA LYS A 73 9.21 11.74 -5.69
C LYS A 73 8.83 10.82 -4.54
N LYS A 74 7.68 11.10 -3.93
CA LYS A 74 7.04 10.18 -2.99
C LYS A 74 6.37 9.06 -3.79
N VAL A 75 6.63 7.81 -3.42
CA VAL A 75 6.05 6.61 -4.01
C VAL A 75 5.68 5.61 -2.92
N LEU A 76 4.83 4.64 -3.23
CA LEU A 76 4.51 3.56 -2.31
C LEU A 76 5.63 2.53 -2.26
N LYS A 77 5.88 1.97 -1.08
CA LYS A 77 6.76 0.81 -0.93
C LYS A 77 6.14 -0.40 -1.64
N PRO A 78 6.96 -1.25 -2.25
CA PRO A 78 6.50 -2.53 -2.78
C PRO A 78 6.34 -3.57 -1.67
N ASN A 79 5.49 -4.56 -1.89
CA ASN A 79 5.26 -5.69 -0.99
C ASN A 79 4.96 -5.26 0.46
N VAL A 80 4.07 -4.29 0.65
CA VAL A 80 3.62 -3.87 1.98
C VAL A 80 2.11 -3.88 2.12
N VAL A 81 1.67 -4.04 3.37
CA VAL A 81 0.29 -3.82 3.82
C VAL A 81 0.28 -2.66 4.79
N TYR A 82 -0.63 -1.72 4.61
CA TYR A 82 -0.83 -0.58 5.52
C TYR A 82 -2.31 -0.36 5.79
N SER A 83 -2.63 0.13 6.99
CA SER A 83 -4.00 0.41 7.40
C SER A 83 -4.17 1.87 7.79
N THR A 84 -5.26 2.50 7.36
CA THR A 84 -5.61 3.86 7.77
C THR A 84 -6.17 3.87 9.19
N LYS A 85 -6.29 5.07 9.80
CA LYS A 85 -6.95 5.24 11.11
C LYS A 85 -8.42 4.83 11.10
N GLN A 86 -9.04 4.82 9.92
CA GLN A 86 -10.44 4.41 9.72
C GLN A 86 -10.60 2.88 9.65
N GLY A 87 -9.49 2.12 9.61
CA GLY A 87 -9.51 0.66 9.48
C GLY A 87 -9.53 0.17 8.03
N TYR A 88 -9.16 1.00 7.06
CA TYR A 88 -9.05 0.58 5.67
C TYR A 88 -7.65 0.02 5.41
N THR A 89 -7.57 -1.22 4.95
CA THR A 89 -6.32 -1.93 4.73
C THR A 89 -6.00 -2.00 3.24
N TYR A 90 -4.78 -1.65 2.87
CA TYR A 90 -4.31 -1.62 1.49
C TYR A 90 -3.12 -2.56 1.35
N THR A 91 -3.04 -3.26 0.23
CA THR A 91 -1.92 -4.13 -0.12
C THR A 91 -1.27 -3.65 -1.40
N THR A 92 0.07 -3.65 -1.42
CA THR A 92 0.88 -3.31 -2.59
C THR A 92 1.66 -4.51 -3.11
N ASP A 93 1.86 -4.57 -4.42
CA ASP A 93 2.69 -5.59 -5.04
C ASP A 93 4.18 -5.20 -5.10
N HIS A 94 5.00 -6.06 -5.71
CA HIS A 94 6.42 -5.84 -5.93
C HIS A 94 6.78 -4.63 -6.82
N TYR A 95 5.82 -4.01 -7.52
CA TYR A 95 5.99 -2.73 -8.20
C TYR A 95 5.58 -1.54 -7.31
N GLY A 96 4.98 -1.80 -6.15
CA GLY A 96 4.33 -0.83 -5.26
C GLY A 96 3.03 -0.28 -5.81
N ARG A 97 2.34 -1.04 -6.67
CA ARG A 97 0.98 -0.75 -7.12
C ARG A 97 0.01 -1.26 -6.08
N ILE A 98 -1.06 -0.53 -5.80
CA ILE A 98 -2.14 -1.01 -4.93
C ILE A 98 -2.87 -2.13 -5.66
N VAL A 99 -2.88 -3.33 -5.08
CA VAL A 99 -3.54 -4.52 -5.65
C VAL A 99 -4.79 -4.93 -4.88
N LYS A 100 -4.97 -4.40 -3.67
CA LYS A 100 -6.17 -4.65 -2.86
C LYS A 100 -6.41 -3.50 -1.88
N VAL A 101 -7.66 -3.13 -1.69
CA VAL A 101 -8.12 -2.38 -0.51
C VAL A 101 -9.34 -3.05 0.09
N GLU A 102 -9.37 -3.12 1.42
CA GLU A 102 -10.44 -3.72 2.20
C GLU A 102 -10.91 -2.75 3.28
N ALA A 103 -12.23 -2.60 3.41
CA ALA A 103 -12.88 -1.85 4.47
C ALA A 103 -14.04 -2.69 4.99
N SER A 104 -13.94 -3.19 6.23
CA SER A 104 -15.02 -3.96 6.85
C SER A 104 -16.22 -3.10 7.25
N ASP A 105 -16.00 -1.78 7.40
CA ASP A 105 -17.01 -0.80 7.78
C ASP A 105 -16.61 0.58 7.25
N LEU A 106 -17.22 0.96 6.13
CA LEU A 106 -16.98 2.22 5.43
C LEU A 106 -17.51 3.40 6.26
N LYS A 107 -16.71 4.45 6.42
CA LYS A 107 -17.01 5.58 7.30
C LYS A 107 -17.44 6.79 6.50
N TYR A 108 -18.67 7.24 6.70
CA TYR A 108 -19.11 8.53 6.19
C TYR A 108 -18.31 9.69 6.82
N GLY A 109 -17.86 10.61 5.99
CA GLY A 109 -17.19 11.85 6.37
C GLY A 109 -16.21 12.32 5.32
N GLU A 110 -16.13 13.63 5.12
CA GLU A 110 -15.33 14.21 4.05
C GLU A 110 -13.89 14.50 4.48
N VAL A 111 -12.94 14.25 3.57
CA VAL A 111 -11.53 14.65 3.71
C VAL A 111 -11.05 15.46 2.50
N LYS A 112 -10.04 16.29 2.72
CA LYS A 112 -9.49 17.18 1.68
C LYS A 112 -8.82 16.38 0.56
N ARG A 113 -9.22 16.66 -0.68
CA ARG A 113 -8.59 16.12 -1.89
C ARG A 113 -7.22 16.76 -2.16
N ASN A 114 -6.31 15.99 -2.75
CA ASN A 114 -5.01 16.51 -3.23
C ASN A 114 -5.01 16.55 -4.77
N GLN A 115 -5.18 17.74 -5.35
CA GLN A 115 -5.21 17.91 -6.81
C GLN A 115 -3.88 17.54 -7.48
N TYR A 116 -2.76 17.79 -6.80
CA TYR A 116 -1.44 17.43 -7.31
C TYR A 116 -1.28 15.91 -7.40
N ALA A 117 -1.69 15.17 -6.37
CA ALA A 117 -1.64 13.70 -6.38
C ALA A 117 -2.58 13.13 -7.46
N GLN A 118 -3.81 13.63 -7.54
CA GLN A 118 -4.77 13.21 -8.56
C GLN A 118 -4.25 13.44 -9.98
N SER A 119 -3.58 14.56 -10.25
CA SER A 119 -3.04 14.88 -11.60
C SER A 119 -1.78 14.09 -11.96
N ASN A 120 -1.15 13.43 -10.98
CA ASN A 120 0.11 12.71 -11.18
C ASN A 120 0.01 11.19 -10.96
N SER A 121 -1.12 10.66 -10.49
CA SER A 121 -1.34 9.23 -10.34
C SER A 121 -1.15 8.49 -11.67
N GLY A 122 -0.54 7.30 -11.61
CA GLY A 122 -0.41 6.37 -12.73
C GLY A 122 0.65 6.70 -13.80
N LYS A 123 1.36 7.84 -13.73
CA LYS A 123 2.40 8.17 -14.72
C LYS A 123 3.57 7.16 -14.67
N PRO A 124 4.11 6.73 -15.83
CA PRO A 124 3.83 7.24 -17.18
C PRO A 124 2.66 6.54 -17.91
N ASP A 125 2.04 5.51 -17.34
CA ASP A 125 1.08 4.65 -18.05
C ASP A 125 -0.37 5.18 -18.04
N ARG A 126 -0.62 6.26 -17.30
CA ARG A 126 -1.90 6.98 -17.31
C ARG A 126 -2.25 7.47 -18.72
N LEU A 127 -3.50 7.27 -19.14
CA LEU A 127 -4.03 7.79 -20.39
C LEU A 127 -4.51 9.24 -20.27
N PRO A 128 -4.57 10.01 -21.39
CA PRO A 128 -5.03 11.40 -21.37
C PRO A 128 -6.46 11.59 -20.85
N ASP A 129 -7.31 10.58 -21.00
CA ASP A 129 -8.71 10.57 -20.58
C ASP A 129 -8.94 9.95 -19.19
N ASP A 130 -7.87 9.62 -18.47
CA ASP A 130 -7.95 9.19 -17.07
C ASP A 130 -7.94 10.38 -16.11
N ASP A 131 -8.66 10.23 -15.00
CA ASP A 131 -8.52 10.99 -13.77
C ASP A 131 -7.61 10.25 -12.76
N GLY A 132 -7.21 10.92 -11.68
CA GLY A 132 -6.73 10.24 -10.48
C GLY A 132 -7.93 9.80 -9.64
N GLY A 133 -8.49 8.64 -9.95
CA GLY A 133 -9.66 8.09 -9.27
C GLY A 133 -9.31 7.60 -7.87
N HIS A 134 -10.18 7.88 -6.91
CA HIS A 134 -10.04 7.33 -5.56
C HIS A 134 -10.51 5.88 -5.54
N LEU A 135 -9.81 5.00 -4.83
CA LEU A 135 -10.33 3.66 -4.55
C LEU A 135 -11.40 3.72 -3.45
N ILE A 136 -11.13 4.48 -2.40
CA ILE A 136 -12.13 4.87 -1.40
C ILE A 136 -12.37 6.37 -1.53
N ALA A 137 -13.59 6.79 -1.86
CA ALA A 137 -13.91 8.19 -2.08
C ALA A 137 -13.56 9.10 -0.89
N SER A 138 -13.34 10.39 -1.16
CA SER A 138 -13.08 11.39 -0.11
C SER A 138 -14.26 11.54 0.87
N ILE A 139 -15.50 11.28 0.43
CA ILE A 139 -16.71 11.28 1.27
C ILE A 139 -16.77 10.07 2.23
N PHE A 140 -15.92 9.08 2.00
CA PHE A 140 -15.75 7.90 2.86
C PHE A 140 -14.45 7.98 3.67
N LYS A 141 -13.94 9.19 3.92
CA LYS A 141 -12.64 9.44 4.57
C LYS A 141 -11.45 8.78 3.87
N GLY A 142 -11.56 8.43 2.58
CA GLY A 142 -10.45 7.88 1.82
C GLY A 142 -9.35 8.91 1.59
N SER A 143 -8.09 8.49 1.74
CA SER A 143 -6.93 9.39 1.60
C SER A 143 -6.96 10.11 0.25
N GLY A 144 -6.69 11.42 0.27
CA GLY A 144 -6.53 12.20 -0.96
C GLY A 144 -5.18 12.00 -1.64
N ASP A 145 -4.27 11.22 -1.07
CA ASP A 145 -2.89 11.05 -1.52
C ASP A 145 -2.68 9.79 -2.39
N ILE A 146 -1.46 9.57 -2.87
CA ILE A 146 -1.12 8.50 -3.82
C ILE A 146 -1.37 7.08 -3.29
N ASP A 147 -1.62 6.93 -1.99
CA ASP A 147 -1.91 5.66 -1.31
C ASP A 147 -3.37 5.20 -1.45
N ASN A 148 -4.18 5.95 -2.17
CA ASN A 148 -5.58 5.63 -2.43
C ASN A 148 -6.02 6.09 -3.83
N LEU A 149 -5.07 6.43 -4.71
CA LEU A 149 -5.35 6.98 -6.04
C LEU A 149 -4.76 6.11 -7.15
N LEU A 150 -5.60 5.68 -8.09
CA LEU A 150 -5.18 5.00 -9.31
C LEU A 150 -5.65 5.76 -10.56
N PRO A 151 -4.92 5.62 -11.70
CA PRO A 151 -5.40 6.15 -12.97
C PRO A 151 -6.69 5.43 -13.38
N MET A 152 -7.78 6.19 -13.50
CA MET A 152 -9.12 5.68 -13.73
C MET A 152 -9.79 6.47 -14.84
N ASN A 153 -10.40 5.80 -15.81
CA ASN A 153 -11.03 6.46 -16.95
C ASN A 153 -12.09 7.47 -16.45
N SER A 154 -12.04 8.69 -16.97
CA SER A 154 -12.90 9.78 -16.51
C SER A 154 -14.39 9.47 -16.65
N GLN A 155 -14.80 8.66 -17.64
CA GLN A 155 -16.21 8.31 -17.83
C GLN A 155 -16.74 7.32 -16.80
N ILE A 156 -15.88 6.48 -16.21
CA ILE A 156 -16.31 5.60 -15.11
C ILE A 156 -16.23 6.34 -13.76
N ASN A 157 -15.22 7.22 -13.60
CA ASN A 157 -14.91 7.91 -12.35
C ASN A 157 -15.83 9.11 -12.03
N ARG A 158 -16.22 9.88 -13.05
CA ARG A 158 -17.01 11.11 -12.86
C ARG A 158 -18.49 10.82 -12.71
N SER A 159 -19.26 11.87 -12.38
CA SER A 159 -20.72 11.82 -12.27
C SER A 159 -21.37 11.11 -13.46
N GLY A 160 -22.29 10.20 -13.18
CA GLY A 160 -22.95 9.34 -14.18
C GLY A 160 -22.17 8.09 -14.58
N GLY A 161 -20.91 7.96 -14.18
CA GLY A 161 -20.10 6.76 -14.41
C GLY A 161 -20.38 5.62 -13.44
N LYS A 162 -20.00 4.39 -13.82
CA LYS A 162 -20.22 3.18 -13.00
C LYS A 162 -19.59 3.25 -11.60
N TRP A 163 -18.38 3.83 -11.51
CA TRP A 163 -17.70 4.00 -10.21
C TRP A 163 -18.46 4.98 -9.33
N TYR A 164 -18.83 6.13 -9.89
CA TYR A 164 -19.61 7.13 -9.18
C TYR A 164 -20.97 6.60 -8.69
N GLN A 165 -21.69 5.86 -9.53
CA GLN A 165 -22.99 5.28 -9.15
C GLN A 165 -22.87 4.31 -7.98
N MET A 166 -21.87 3.43 -8.01
CA MET A 166 -21.56 2.52 -6.91
C MET A 166 -21.21 3.28 -5.62
N GLU A 167 -20.43 4.36 -5.70
CA GLU A 167 -20.17 5.22 -4.53
C GLU A 167 -21.45 5.92 -4.02
N GLN A 168 -22.38 6.31 -4.89
CA GLN A 168 -23.66 6.88 -4.45
C GLN A 168 -24.53 5.86 -3.73
N GLU A 169 -24.53 4.60 -4.15
CA GLU A 169 -25.25 3.50 -3.49
C GLU A 169 -24.74 3.31 -2.06
N TRP A 170 -23.41 3.22 -1.88
CA TRP A 170 -22.80 3.11 -0.56
C TRP A 170 -23.09 4.34 0.32
N LEU A 171 -23.11 5.53 -0.29
CA LEU A 171 -23.42 6.77 0.41
C LEU A 171 -24.88 6.80 0.90
N ALA A 172 -25.82 6.32 0.10
CA ALA A 172 -27.24 6.25 0.48
C ALA A 172 -27.41 5.36 1.71
N ALA A 173 -26.84 4.15 1.67
CA ALA A 173 -26.87 3.20 2.79
C ALA A 173 -26.28 3.78 4.09
N LEU A 174 -25.15 4.50 4.00
CA LEU A 174 -24.52 5.15 5.16
C LEU A 174 -25.31 6.36 5.70
N LYS A 175 -26.30 6.87 4.95
CA LYS A 175 -27.15 8.00 5.35
C LYS A 175 -28.50 7.57 5.92
N GLU A 176 -28.83 6.28 5.86
CA GLU A 176 -30.04 5.72 6.49
C GLU A 176 -30.04 5.92 8.00
N VAL A 177 -31.21 5.75 8.62
CA VAL A 177 -31.41 5.92 10.07
C VAL A 177 -32.09 4.67 10.64
N PRO A 178 -31.36 3.77 11.36
CA PRO A 178 -29.92 3.85 11.65
C PRO A 178 -29.04 3.61 10.40
N PRO A 179 -27.79 4.13 10.38
CA PRO A 179 -26.88 3.90 9.26
C PRO A 179 -26.62 2.43 9.01
N GLU A 180 -26.66 2.01 7.75
CA GLU A 180 -26.31 0.65 7.38
C GLU A 180 -24.80 0.47 7.34
N LYS A 181 -24.36 -0.76 7.61
CA LYS A 181 -22.95 -1.12 7.53
C LYS A 181 -22.60 -1.44 6.08
N VAL A 182 -21.57 -0.80 5.55
CA VAL A 182 -21.05 -1.10 4.21
C VAL A 182 -19.66 -1.69 4.32
N SER A 183 -19.48 -2.93 3.83
CA SER A 183 -18.17 -3.57 3.70
C SER A 183 -17.75 -3.66 2.23
N VAL A 184 -16.49 -3.36 1.93
CA VAL A 184 -15.96 -3.24 0.56
C VAL A 184 -14.60 -3.92 0.45
N SER A 185 -14.40 -4.65 -0.65
CA SER A 185 -13.12 -5.15 -1.14
C SER A 185 -12.95 -4.71 -2.60
N ILE A 186 -11.85 -4.04 -2.92
CA ILE A 186 -11.56 -3.60 -4.29
C ILE A 186 -10.19 -4.15 -4.70
N GLU A 187 -10.17 -4.82 -5.84
CA GLU A 187 -8.98 -5.42 -6.45
C GLU A 187 -8.75 -4.83 -7.86
N PRO A 188 -7.81 -3.87 -7.98
CA PRO A 188 -7.32 -3.41 -9.28
C PRO A 188 -6.52 -4.50 -9.97
N VAL A 189 -6.90 -4.84 -11.21
CA VAL A 189 -6.24 -5.87 -12.02
C VAL A 189 -5.36 -5.21 -13.06
N TYR A 190 -4.07 -5.52 -13.05
CA TYR A 190 -3.06 -4.91 -13.93
C TYR A 190 -2.64 -5.87 -15.04
N LYS A 191 -2.37 -5.29 -16.22
CA LYS A 191 -1.71 -6.00 -17.32
C LYS A 191 -0.20 -5.84 -17.19
N SER A 192 0.51 -6.95 -17.02
CA SER A 192 1.97 -7.00 -16.96
C SER A 192 2.55 -6.00 -15.93
N ASP A 193 3.47 -5.13 -16.36
CA ASP A 193 4.15 -4.14 -15.53
C ASP A 193 3.49 -2.74 -15.55
N SER A 194 2.29 -2.61 -16.13
CA SER A 194 1.55 -1.35 -16.22
C SER A 194 1.23 -0.78 -14.83
N LEU A 195 1.43 0.52 -14.64
CA LEU A 195 0.95 1.27 -13.46
C LEU A 195 -0.55 1.61 -13.56
N ARG A 196 -1.16 1.42 -14.73
CA ARG A 196 -2.59 1.59 -14.96
C ARG A 196 -3.31 0.24 -14.90
N PRO A 197 -4.33 0.07 -14.04
CA PRO A 197 -5.14 -1.14 -14.02
C PRO A 197 -5.99 -1.23 -15.30
N GLU A 198 -6.22 -2.44 -15.77
CA GLU A 198 -7.10 -2.74 -16.90
C GLU A 198 -8.57 -2.76 -16.47
N ARG A 199 -8.84 -3.18 -15.23
CA ARG A 199 -10.17 -3.25 -14.64
C ARG A 199 -10.09 -3.26 -13.12
N PHE A 200 -11.23 -3.05 -12.48
CA PHE A 200 -11.43 -3.17 -11.04
C PHE A 200 -12.44 -4.28 -10.78
N VAL A 201 -12.11 -5.18 -9.86
CA VAL A 201 -13.08 -6.12 -9.28
C VAL A 201 -13.49 -5.54 -7.94
N VAL A 202 -14.77 -5.29 -7.75
CA VAL A 202 -15.31 -4.71 -6.52
C VAL A 202 -16.31 -5.68 -5.94
N GLU A 203 -16.11 -6.04 -4.68
CA GLU A 203 -17.03 -6.84 -3.90
C GLU A 203 -17.49 -5.99 -2.72
N PHE A 204 -18.80 -5.87 -2.51
CA PHE A 204 -19.32 -5.11 -1.40
C PHE A 204 -20.60 -5.72 -0.86
N LYS A 205 -20.90 -5.39 0.40
CA LYS A 205 -22.12 -5.80 1.08
C LYS A 205 -22.64 -4.63 1.90
N ILE A 206 -23.95 -4.39 1.79
CA ILE A 206 -24.69 -3.38 2.52
C ILE A 206 -25.60 -4.09 3.52
N GLY A 207 -25.52 -3.73 4.80
CA GLY A 207 -26.35 -4.32 5.85
C GLY A 207 -26.30 -5.85 5.86
N ASN A 208 -27.46 -6.47 5.71
CA ASN A 208 -27.63 -7.91 5.67
C ASN A 208 -27.75 -8.49 4.25
N ASP A 209 -27.64 -7.65 3.22
CA ASP A 209 -27.85 -8.04 1.83
C ASP A 209 -26.85 -9.10 1.36
N GLU A 210 -27.15 -9.71 0.21
CA GLU A 210 -26.23 -10.60 -0.47
C GLU A 210 -24.98 -9.85 -0.94
N LEU A 211 -23.84 -10.53 -0.92
CA LEU A 211 -22.58 -9.99 -1.41
C LEU A 211 -22.72 -9.64 -2.89
N GLN A 212 -22.56 -8.35 -3.21
CA GLN A 212 -22.57 -7.85 -4.58
C GLN A 212 -21.15 -7.90 -5.15
N ARG A 213 -21.06 -8.25 -6.43
CA ARG A 213 -19.78 -8.30 -7.16
C ARG A 213 -19.89 -7.58 -8.49
N SER A 214 -19.07 -6.56 -8.67
CA SER A 214 -18.98 -5.74 -9.89
C SER A 214 -17.59 -5.86 -10.53
N ILE A 215 -17.55 -5.96 -11.85
CA ILE A 215 -16.32 -5.85 -12.63
C ILE A 215 -16.46 -4.61 -13.52
N ILE A 216 -15.60 -3.61 -13.30
CA ILE A 216 -15.60 -2.35 -14.05
C ILE A 216 -14.34 -2.30 -14.89
N LYS A 217 -14.44 -2.30 -16.22
CA LYS A 217 -13.30 -2.12 -17.11
C LYS A 217 -12.82 -0.68 -17.02
N ASN A 218 -11.51 -0.48 -16.99
CA ASN A 218 -10.91 0.85 -16.93
C ASN A 218 -10.83 1.46 -18.33
N GLN A 219 -11.99 1.71 -18.95
CA GLN A 219 -12.13 2.25 -20.31
C GLN A 219 -13.45 3.01 -20.45
N LYS A 220 -13.63 3.69 -21.57
CA LYS A 220 -14.88 4.36 -21.94
C LYS A 220 -16.10 3.43 -21.77
N GLY A 221 -17.12 3.86 -21.02
CA GLY A 221 -18.35 3.09 -20.76
C GLY A 221 -18.26 2.00 -19.68
N GLY A 222 -17.04 1.63 -19.28
CA GLY A 222 -16.75 0.64 -18.23
C GLY A 222 -17.09 -0.80 -18.56
#